data_AF-L1NAW7-F1
#
_entry.id   AF-L1NAW7-F1
#
_cell.length_a   1.000
_cell.length_b   1.000
_cell.length_c   1.000
_cell.angle_alpha   90.00
_cell.angle_beta   90.00
_cell.angle_gamma   90.00
#
_symmetry.space_group_name_H-M   'P 1'
#
loop_
_entity.id
_entity.type
_entity.pdbx_description
1 polymer ?
#
loop_
_entity_poly.entity_id
_entity_poly.type
_entity_poly.pdbx_seq_one_letter_code
_entity_poly.pdbx_strand_id
1 'polypeptide(L)'
;NIVRSPLDGDVWIRTRRQKTNVEVNVKLLDIPLQILDKYSGLSNNGCLFPIPSHVYCCNQLKTIMKRCGIDKHVTWHVAKHREIRKYQITNRLV
;
A
#
# COMPACT_ATOMS: atom_id res chain seq x y z
N ASN A 1 10.32 -1.05 9.22
CA ASN A 1 11.11 0.17 8.91
C ASN A 1 10.22 1.39 8.79
N ILE A 2 9.65 1.83 9.91
CA ILE A 2 9.00 3.14 10.03
C ILE A 2 9.94 3.97 10.89
N VAL A 3 10.35 5.13 10.40
CA VAL A 3 11.31 6.04 11.06
C VAL A 3 10.59 7.36 11.32
N ARG A 4 10.67 7.87 12.54
CA ARG A 4 10.14 9.18 12.91
C ARG A 4 11.26 10.20 12.88
N SER A 5 11.04 11.35 12.23
CA SER A 5 11.99 12.47 12.28
C SER A 5 12.00 13.04 13.70
N PRO A 6 13.16 13.14 14.37
CA PRO A 6 13.25 13.76 15.70
C PRO A 6 12.93 15.26 15.71
N LEU A 7 12.99 15.91 14.55
CA LEU A 7 12.89 17.37 14.41
C LEU A 7 11.47 17.84 14.10
N ASP A 8 10.75 17.09 13.25
CA ASP A 8 9.46 17.55 12.69
C ASP A 8 8.27 16.67 13.07
N GLY A 9 8.49 15.56 13.79
CA GLY A 9 7.44 14.57 14.10
C GLY A 9 6.95 13.76 12.88
N ASP A 10 7.42 14.11 11.69
CA ASP A 10 7.07 13.45 10.42
C ASP A 10 7.46 11.97 10.42
N VAL A 11 6.57 11.13 9.88
CA VAL A 11 6.75 9.68 9.79
C VAL A 11 7.18 9.29 8.38
N TRP A 12 8.23 8.49 8.28
CA TRP A 12 8.83 8.05 7.03
C TRP A 12 8.90 6.53 6.94
N ILE A 13 8.60 5.97 5.77
CA ILE A 13 8.88 4.57 5.45
C ILE A 13 10.20 4.52 4.70
N ARG A 14 11.19 3.83 5.29
CA ARG A 14 12.48 3.57 4.63
C ARG A 14 12.57 2.12 4.22
N THR A 15 12.91 1.87 2.98
CA THR A 15 12.99 0.50 2.47
C THR A 15 13.99 0.40 1.31
N ARG A 16 14.43 -0.83 1.00
CA ARG A 16 15.26 -1.09 -0.18
C ARG A 16 14.48 -1.91 -1.19
N ARG A 17 14.61 -1.56 -2.46
CA ARG A 17 14.08 -2.40 -3.55
C ARG A 17 14.83 -3.72 -3.60
N GLN A 18 14.10 -4.82 -3.73
CA GLN A 18 14.71 -6.15 -3.76
C GLN A 18 15.60 -6.32 -4.99
N LYS A 19 15.14 -5.89 -6.17
CA LYS A 19 15.86 -6.10 -7.44
C LYS A 19 17.10 -5.22 -7.60
N THR A 20 17.01 -3.95 -7.21
CA THR A 20 18.06 -2.94 -7.50
C THR A 20 18.84 -2.51 -6.27
N ASN A 21 18.45 -2.96 -5.07
CA ASN A 21 18.99 -2.53 -3.78
C ASN A 21 18.95 -1.01 -3.52
N VAL A 22 18.20 -0.27 -4.33
CA VAL A 22 18.06 1.18 -4.22
C VAL A 22 17.20 1.52 -3.01
N GLU A 23 17.68 2.46 -2.19
CA GLU A 23 16.90 3.00 -1.07
C GLU A 23 15.72 3.82 -1.57
N VAL A 24 14.56 3.58 -0.98
CA VAL A 24 13.32 4.30 -1.22
C VAL A 24 12.84 4.83 0.13
N ASN A 25 12.72 6.15 0.22
CA ASN A 25 12.19 6.85 1.38
C ASN A 25 10.87 7.51 0.99
N VAL A 26 9.78 7.16 1.67
CA VAL A 26 8.45 7.69 1.38
C VAL A 26 7.89 8.35 2.63
N LYS A 27 7.51 9.63 2.52
CA LYS A 27 6.83 10.35 3.61
C LYS A 27 5.40 9.82 3.75
N LEU A 28 4.98 9.49 4.97
CA LEU A 28 3.61 9.16 5.29
C LEU A 28 2.84 10.44 5.62
N LEU A 29 1.66 10.57 5.01
CA LEU A 29 0.71 11.64 5.30
C LEU A 29 -0.30 11.17 6.37
N ASP A 30 -1.13 12.09 6.85
CA ASP A 30 -2.06 11.83 7.96
C ASP A 30 -3.08 10.73 7.66
N ILE A 31 -3.62 10.70 6.43
CA ILE A 31 -4.59 9.65 6.01
C ILE A 31 -3.95 8.25 6.04
N PRO A 32 -2.75 8.06 5.46
CA PRO A 32 -1.96 6.85 5.66
C PRO A 32 -1.76 6.43 7.13
N LEU A 33 -1.50 7.39 8.02
CA LEU A 33 -1.32 7.12 9.46
C LEU A 33 -2.61 6.64 10.14
N GLN A 34 -3.75 7.26 9.83
CA GLN A 34 -5.04 6.81 10.39
C GLN A 34 -5.40 5.39 9.97
N ILE A 35 -5.08 5.01 8.73
CA ILE A 35 -5.30 3.65 8.26
C ILE A 35 -4.31 2.69 8.95
N LEU A 36 -3.04 3.08 9.13
CA LEU A 36 -2.08 2.30 9.90
C LEU A 36 -2.61 2.00 11.31
N ASP A 37 -3.12 3.01 12.00
CA ASP A 37 -3.67 2.88 13.35
C ASP A 37 -4.92 1.99 13.36
N LYS A 38 -5.81 2.14 12.38
CA LYS A 38 -7.01 1.29 12.25
C LYS A 38 -6.69 -0.20 12.12
N TYR A 39 -5.59 -0.53 11.45
CA TYR A 39 -5.19 -1.91 11.23
C TYR A 39 -4.09 -2.39 12.20
N SER A 40 -3.72 -1.56 13.18
CA SER A 40 -2.76 -1.93 14.22
C SER A 40 -3.28 -3.12 15.03
N GLY A 41 -2.43 -4.11 15.26
CA GLY A 41 -2.78 -5.33 16.02
C GLY A 41 -3.60 -6.38 15.28
N LEU A 42 -4.02 -6.16 14.03
CA LEU A 42 -4.81 -7.14 13.25
C LEU A 42 -3.98 -8.15 12.47
N SER A 43 -2.65 -8.03 12.45
CA SER A 43 -1.77 -8.95 11.72
C SER A 43 -0.80 -9.67 12.65
N ASN A 44 -0.79 -11.01 12.57
CA ASN A 44 0.05 -11.87 13.41
C ASN A 44 1.50 -12.02 12.91
N ASN A 45 1.83 -11.63 11.68
CA ASN A 45 3.07 -12.07 11.00
C ASN A 45 4.05 -10.93 10.67
N GLY A 46 3.98 -9.80 11.39
CA GLY A 46 4.81 -8.63 11.08
C GLY A 46 4.44 -7.92 9.77
N CYS A 47 3.33 -8.33 9.14
CA CYS A 47 2.73 -7.62 8.02
C CYS A 47 1.88 -6.47 8.54
N LEU A 48 1.80 -5.39 7.78
CA LEU A 48 1.01 -4.22 8.16
C LEU A 48 -0.51 -4.45 8.01
N PHE A 49 -0.89 -5.26 7.02
CA PHE A 49 -2.28 -5.60 6.73
C PHE A 49 -2.42 -7.12 6.63
N PRO A 50 -3.55 -7.69 7.06
CA PRO A 50 -3.91 -9.08 6.75
C PRO A 50 -4.33 -9.15 5.27
N ILE A 51 -3.35 -9.29 4.38
CA ILE A 51 -3.59 -9.35 2.93
C ILE A 51 -3.89 -10.80 2.53
N PRO A 52 -5.04 -11.07 1.87
CA PRO A 52 -5.32 -12.40 1.33
C PRO A 52 -4.43 -12.72 0.11
N SER A 53 -4.54 -13.94 -0.42
CA SER A 53 -3.72 -14.36 -1.57
C SER A 53 -3.94 -13.45 -2.79
N HIS A 54 -2.91 -13.32 -3.63
CA HIS A 54 -2.98 -12.51 -4.86
C HIS A 54 -4.17 -12.89 -5.75
N VAL A 55 -4.42 -14.19 -5.91
CA VAL A 55 -5.56 -14.71 -6.69
C VAL A 55 -6.89 -14.23 -6.11
N TYR A 56 -7.04 -14.24 -4.80
CA TYR A 56 -8.24 -13.74 -4.14
C TYR A 56 -8.43 -12.24 -4.38
N CYS A 57 -7.38 -11.43 -4.23
CA CYS A 57 -7.42 -10.00 -4.53
C CYS A 57 -7.85 -9.73 -5.98
N CYS A 58 -7.30 -10.46 -6.95
CA CYS A 58 -7.68 -10.32 -8.36
C CYS A 58 -9.15 -10.67 -8.61
N ASN A 59 -9.67 -11.72 -7.95
CA ASN A 59 -11.07 -12.10 -8.08
C ASN A 59 -12.01 -11.06 -7.45
N GLN A 60 -11.65 -10.52 -6.29
CA GLN A 60 -12.41 -9.44 -5.67
C GLN A 60 -12.43 -8.18 -6.55
N LEU A 61 -11.31 -7.83 -7.17
CA LEU A 61 -11.24 -6.71 -8.11
C LEU A 61 -12.19 -6.92 -9.30
N LYS A 62 -12.26 -8.14 -9.87
CA LYS A 62 -13.21 -8.48 -10.94
C LYS A 62 -14.66 -8.31 -10.50
N THR A 63 -14.99 -8.73 -9.28
CA THR A 63 -16.34 -8.56 -8.71
C THR A 63 -16.70 -7.07 -8.56
N ILE A 64 -15.77 -6.25 -8.07
CA ILE A 64 -15.96 -4.81 -7.91
C ILE A 64 -16.15 -4.14 -9.28
N MET A 65 -15.31 -4.48 -10.28
CA MET A 65 -15.44 -3.94 -11.64
C MET A 65 -16.82 -4.23 -12.25
N LYS A 66 -17.32 -5.47 -12.08
CA LYS A 66 -18.66 -5.85 -12.54
C LYS A 66 -19.76 -5.02 -11.87
N ARG A 67 -19.64 -4.79 -10.56
CA ARG A 67 -20.61 -3.96 -9.80
C ARG A 67 -20.56 -2.48 -10.21
N CYS A 68 -19.39 -1.97 -10.55
CA CYS A 68 -19.20 -0.58 -10.97
C CYS A 68 -19.45 -0.34 -12.47
N GLY A 69 -19.78 -1.38 -13.25
CA GLY A 69 -19.99 -1.26 -14.71
C GLY A 69 -18.72 -0.87 -15.48
N ILE A 70 -17.53 -1.22 -14.97
CA ILE A 70 -16.26 -0.90 -15.63
C ILE A 70 -15.94 -2.01 -16.62
N ASP A 71 -15.98 -1.66 -17.92
CA ASP A 71 -15.66 -2.58 -19.03
C ASP A 71 -14.15 -2.72 -19.29
N LYS A 72 -13.33 -1.83 -18.71
CA LYS A 72 -11.87 -1.85 -18.89
C LYS A 72 -11.21 -2.95 -18.07
N HIS A 73 -10.20 -3.59 -18.65
CA HIS A 73 -9.37 -4.56 -17.93
C HIS A 73 -8.46 -3.86 -16.91
N VAL A 74 -8.90 -3.78 -15.65
CA VAL A 74 -8.10 -3.23 -14.54
C VAL A 74 -7.31 -4.34 -13.88
N THR A 75 -5.99 -4.16 -13.82
CA THR A 75 -5.08 -5.03 -13.05
C THR A 75 -4.47 -4.26 -11.90
N TRP A 76 -3.79 -4.99 -11.01
CA TRP A 76 -3.01 -4.39 -9.92
C TRP A 76 -2.00 -3.34 -10.42
N HIS A 77 -1.41 -3.56 -11.60
CA HIS A 77 -0.46 -2.62 -12.20
C HIS A 77 -1.14 -1.34 -12.71
N VAL A 78 -2.39 -1.41 -13.13
CA VAL A 78 -3.16 -0.22 -13.56
C VAL A 78 -3.32 0.76 -12.41
N ALA A 79 -3.51 0.27 -11.18
CA ALA A 79 -3.59 1.13 -9.99
C ALA A 79 -2.29 1.92 -9.71
N LYS A 80 -1.14 1.43 -10.21
CA LYS A 80 0.16 2.11 -10.09
C LYS A 80 0.38 3.16 -11.20
N HIS A 81 -0.13 2.89 -12.40
CA HIS A 81 -0.02 3.80 -13.55
C HIS A 81 -1.07 4.91 -13.54
N ARG A 82 -2.27 4.63 -12.99
CA ARG A 82 -3.24 5.66 -12.68
C ARG A 82 -2.69 6.39 -11.46
N GLU A 83 -2.43 7.66 -11.63
CA GLU A 83 -1.80 8.56 -10.67
C GLU A 83 -2.69 8.78 -9.43
N ILE A 84 -2.97 7.73 -8.64
CA ILE A 84 -3.55 7.81 -7.30
C ILE A 84 -2.42 8.27 -6.36
N ARG A 85 -1.89 9.46 -6.65
CA ARG A 85 -0.79 10.11 -5.93
C ARG A 85 -1.19 10.68 -4.57
N LYS A 86 -2.45 10.57 -4.14
CA LYS A 86 -2.89 11.23 -2.92
C LYS A 86 -2.64 10.43 -1.63
N TYR A 87 -2.76 9.09 -1.60
CA TYR A 87 -2.79 8.35 -0.33
C TYR A 87 -2.11 6.97 -0.37
N GLN A 88 -0.84 6.89 -0.79
CA GLN A 88 -0.11 5.61 -0.81
C GLN A 88 0.22 5.12 0.61
N ILE A 89 -0.49 4.10 1.10
CA ILE A 89 0.05 3.11 2.01
C ILE A 89 0.40 1.90 1.15
N THR A 90 1.63 1.86 0.65
CA THR A 90 2.04 0.77 -0.21
C THR A 90 2.48 -0.39 0.66
N ASN A 91 1.59 -1.38 0.81
CA ASN A 91 2.01 -2.72 1.19
C ASN A 91 2.58 -3.40 -0.06
N ARG A 92 3.81 -3.91 0.06
CA ARG A 92 4.66 -4.52 -0.99
C ARG A 92 5.25 -3.59 -2.05
N LEU A 93 6.51 -3.28 -1.82
CA LEU A 93 7.48 -2.93 -2.86
C LEU A 93 7.66 -4.12 -3.79
N VAL A 94 7.63 -3.85 -5.08
CA VAL A 94 8.25 -4.69 -6.12
C VAL A 94 9.73 -4.35 -6.16
#